data_AF-A0A7J6NAL1-F1
#
_entry.id   AF-A0A7J6NAL1-F1
#
_cell.length_a   1.000
_cell.length_b   1.000
_cell.length_c   1.000
_cell.angle_alpha   90.00
_cell.angle_beta   90.00
_cell.angle_gamma   90.00
#
_symmetry.space_group_name_H-M   'P 1'
#
loop_
_entity.id
_entity.type
_entity.pdbx_description
1 polymer ?
#
loop_
_entity_poly.entity_id
_entity_poly.type
_entity_poly.pdbx_seq_one_letter_code
_entity_poly.pdbx_strand_id
1 'polypeptide(L)'
;WKVPPDTVDYSVVLPIFIDGLREVQPLFEFVAYEGAQELIKRGGDDRLLPILSKLILPLKRALNSKDPKAMRKALHLIQVMVKSGEQIGEALVPYYRQLLPVFNIFKGQRNMGTSLDLS
;
A
#
# COMPACT_ATOMS: atom_id res chain seq x y z
N TRP A 1 -12.78 15.11 0.73
CA TRP A 1 -13.72 13.98 0.59
C TRP A 1 -15.13 14.50 0.37
N LYS A 2 -15.94 13.87 -0.51
CA LYS A 2 -17.36 14.23 -0.68
C LYS A 2 -18.28 13.60 0.38
N VAL A 3 -17.82 12.50 0.99
CA VAL A 3 -18.46 11.81 2.13
C VAL A 3 -17.45 11.77 3.27
N PRO A 4 -17.82 11.97 4.54
CA PRO A 4 -16.87 11.92 5.66
C PRO A 4 -16.12 10.59 5.69
N PRO A 5 -14.77 10.58 5.78
CA PRO A 5 -13.96 9.34 5.78
C PRO A 5 -14.42 8.30 6.80
N ASP A 6 -14.91 8.75 7.94
CA ASP A 6 -15.29 7.88 9.07
C ASP A 6 -16.61 7.12 8.81
N THR A 7 -17.36 7.53 7.79
CA THR A 7 -18.62 6.91 7.34
C THR A 7 -18.44 6.01 6.12
N VAL A 8 -17.22 5.94 5.57
CA VAL A 8 -16.89 5.11 4.40
C VAL A 8 -16.82 3.64 4.80
N ASP A 9 -17.31 2.74 3.95
CA ASP A 9 -17.05 1.31 4.08
C ASP A 9 -15.63 0.97 3.62
N TYR A 10 -14.72 0.78 4.58
CA TYR A 10 -13.32 0.48 4.29
C TYR A 10 -13.16 -0.86 3.58
N SER A 11 -14.07 -1.81 3.80
CA SER A 11 -14.00 -3.14 3.20
C SER A 11 -14.26 -3.13 1.69
N VAL A 12 -14.88 -2.07 1.19
CA VAL A 12 -15.13 -1.81 -0.23
C VAL A 12 -14.11 -0.81 -0.77
N VAL A 13 -13.96 0.33 -0.10
CA VAL A 13 -13.23 1.47 -0.67
C VAL A 13 -11.72 1.34 -0.58
N LEU A 14 -11.20 0.81 0.53
CA LEU A 14 -9.74 0.73 0.71
C LEU A 14 -9.08 -0.24 -0.27
N PRO A 15 -9.62 -1.45 -0.56
CA PRO A 15 -9.11 -2.30 -1.63
C PRO A 15 -9.07 -1.60 -3.00
N ILE A 16 -10.09 -0.81 -3.35
CA ILE A 16 -10.17 -0.08 -4.63
C ILE A 16 -9.04 0.94 -4.73
N PHE A 17 -8.79 1.71 -3.67
CA PHE A 17 -7.68 2.66 -3.66
C PHE A 17 -6.32 1.98 -3.76
N ILE A 18 -6.12 0.84 -3.08
CA ILE A 18 -4.85 0.10 -3.19
C ILE A 18 -4.65 -0.48 -4.60
N ASP A 19 -5.71 -0.98 -5.25
CA ASP A 19 -5.60 -1.46 -6.62
C ASP A 19 -5.26 -0.32 -7.60
N GLY A 20 -5.77 0.89 -7.32
CA GLY A 20 -5.51 2.12 -8.09
C GLY A 20 -4.07 2.64 -8.03
N LEU A 21 -3.20 2.08 -7.18
CA LEU A 21 -1.77 2.44 -7.14
C LEU A 21 -1.03 2.09 -8.44
N ARG A 22 -1.63 1.23 -9.28
CA ARG A 22 -1.09 0.79 -10.57
C ARG A 22 -1.59 1.64 -11.75
N GLU A 23 -2.38 2.67 -11.49
CA GLU A 23 -2.87 3.55 -12.55
C GLU A 23 -1.74 4.32 -13.22
N VAL A 24 -1.83 4.44 -14.55
CA VAL A 24 -0.83 5.16 -15.36
C VAL A 24 -1.10 6.67 -15.34
N GLN A 25 -2.37 7.06 -15.17
CA GLN A 25 -2.78 8.45 -15.18
C GLN A 25 -2.40 9.12 -13.85
N PRO A 26 -1.58 10.19 -13.85
CA PRO A 26 -1.06 10.79 -12.62
C PRO A 26 -2.13 11.24 -11.62
N LEU A 27 -3.27 11.75 -12.11
CA LEU A 27 -4.36 12.20 -11.24
C LEU A 27 -5.07 11.03 -10.53
N PHE A 28 -5.30 9.92 -11.23
CA PHE A 28 -5.98 8.76 -10.65
C PHE A 28 -5.10 8.04 -9.65
N GLU A 29 -3.84 7.87 -10.01
CA GLU A 29 -2.83 7.29 -9.14
C GLU A 29 -2.64 8.13 -7.86
N PHE A 30 -2.51 9.46 -7.99
CA PHE A 30 -2.42 10.38 -6.85
C PHE A 30 -3.63 10.28 -5.91
N VAL A 31 -4.85 10.33 -6.45
CA VAL A 31 -6.08 10.22 -5.66
C VAL A 31 -6.16 8.86 -4.97
N ALA A 32 -5.74 7.79 -5.64
CA ALA A 32 -5.72 6.45 -5.08
C ALA A 32 -4.76 6.34 -3.89
N TYR A 33 -3.56 6.89 -4.04
CA TYR A 33 -2.56 6.87 -3.00
C TYR A 33 -2.93 7.73 -1.78
N GLU A 34 -3.34 8.99 -1.99
CA GLU A 34 -3.74 9.88 -0.89
C GLU A 34 -5.01 9.38 -0.20
N GLY A 35 -5.96 8.86 -0.97
CA GLY A 35 -7.19 8.25 -0.44
C GLY A 35 -6.91 7.05 0.45
N ALA A 36 -6.06 6.11 -0.01
CA ALA A 36 -5.65 4.97 0.80
C ALA A 36 -4.91 5.41 2.06
N GLN A 37 -3.97 6.35 1.93
CA GLN A 37 -3.15 6.80 3.05
C GLN A 37 -3.99 7.45 4.14
N GLU A 38 -4.95 8.30 3.78
CA GLU A 38 -5.84 8.98 4.73
C GLU A 38 -6.77 8.00 5.44
N LEU A 39 -7.36 7.03 4.72
CA LEU A 39 -8.19 6.01 5.34
C LEU A 39 -7.36 5.14 6.29
N ILE A 40 -6.18 4.71 5.90
CA ILE A 40 -5.31 3.90 6.77
C ILE A 40 -4.99 4.64 8.08
N LYS A 41 -4.59 5.92 7.98
CA LYS A 41 -4.25 6.73 9.16
C LYS A 41 -5.42 6.92 10.12
N ARG A 42 -6.64 7.05 9.61
CA ARG A 42 -7.86 7.22 10.42
C ARG A 42 -8.40 5.90 10.96
N GLY A 43 -8.24 4.83 10.21
CA GLY A 43 -8.88 3.56 10.50
C GLY A 43 -8.27 2.81 11.68
N GLY A 44 -6.95 2.87 11.82
CA GLY A 44 -6.21 2.17 12.87
C GLY A 44 -6.59 0.70 13.02
N ASP A 45 -6.45 0.16 14.23
CA ASP A 45 -6.79 -1.24 14.52
C ASP A 45 -8.27 -1.54 14.23
N ASP A 46 -9.17 -0.67 14.68
CA ASP A 46 -10.63 -0.88 14.66
C ASP A 46 -11.21 -1.09 13.25
N ARG A 47 -10.66 -0.39 12.25
CA ARG A 47 -11.16 -0.47 10.86
C ARG A 47 -10.30 -1.34 9.96
N LEU A 48 -9.00 -1.46 10.24
CA LEU A 48 -8.08 -2.20 9.36
C LEU A 48 -8.00 -3.69 9.70
N LEU A 49 -8.00 -4.07 10.98
CA LEU A 49 -7.89 -5.49 11.37
C LEU A 49 -9.02 -6.35 10.77
N PRO A 50 -10.31 -5.94 10.79
CA PRO A 50 -11.40 -6.75 10.25
C PRO A 50 -11.30 -7.01 8.73
N ILE A 51 -10.56 -6.17 8.01
CA ILE A 51 -10.46 -6.22 6.54
C ILE A 51 -9.06 -6.56 6.04
N LEU A 52 -8.10 -6.80 6.94
CA LEU A 52 -6.68 -6.92 6.59
C LEU A 52 -6.43 -7.95 5.50
N SER A 53 -7.11 -9.11 5.57
CA SER A 53 -7.03 -10.18 4.57
C SER A 53 -7.44 -9.74 3.16
N LYS A 54 -8.41 -8.82 3.04
CA LYS A 54 -8.87 -8.26 1.76
C LYS A 54 -7.82 -7.33 1.13
N LEU A 55 -6.97 -6.71 1.94
CA LEU A 55 -5.94 -5.77 1.46
C LEU A 55 -4.72 -6.48 0.89
N ILE A 56 -4.50 -7.76 1.25
CA ILE A 56 -3.31 -8.53 0.87
C ILE A 56 -3.19 -8.71 -0.64
N LEU A 57 -4.28 -9.05 -1.32
CA LEU A 57 -4.25 -9.30 -2.77
C LEU A 57 -3.98 -8.01 -3.57
N PRO A 58 -4.68 -6.88 -3.34
CA PRO A 58 -4.35 -5.58 -3.95
C PRO A 58 -2.90 -5.15 -3.68
N LEU A 59 -2.41 -5.26 -2.44
CA LEU A 59 -1.02 -4.94 -2.10
C LEU A 59 -0.03 -5.82 -2.88
N LYS A 60 -0.27 -7.13 -2.91
CA LYS A 60 0.56 -8.08 -3.68
C LYS A 60 0.58 -7.72 -5.16
N ARG A 61 -0.55 -7.31 -5.76
CA ARG A 61 -0.62 -6.87 -7.16
C ARG A 61 0.19 -5.60 -7.39
N ALA A 62 0.05 -4.60 -6.52
CA ALA A 62 0.80 -3.34 -6.63
C ALA A 62 2.31 -3.56 -6.50
N LEU A 63 2.75 -4.41 -5.58
CA LEU A 63 4.14 -4.81 -5.43
C LEU A 63 4.68 -5.52 -6.68
N ASN A 64 3.88 -6.40 -7.30
CA ASN A 64 4.27 -7.16 -8.49
C ASN A 64 4.10 -6.41 -9.82
N SER A 65 3.71 -5.13 -9.81
CA SER A 65 3.41 -4.35 -11.02
C SER A 65 4.61 -4.11 -11.95
N LYS A 66 5.83 -4.41 -11.50
CA LYS A 66 7.12 -4.06 -12.16
C LYS A 66 7.32 -2.55 -12.38
N ASP A 67 6.39 -1.70 -11.92
CA ASP A 67 6.53 -0.26 -11.89
C ASP A 67 7.15 0.17 -10.55
N PRO A 68 8.35 0.78 -10.55
CA PRO A 68 8.99 1.27 -9.34
C PRO A 68 8.18 2.31 -8.57
N LYS A 69 7.26 3.06 -9.22
CA LYS A 69 6.41 4.05 -8.53
C LYS A 69 5.29 3.35 -7.76
N ALA A 70 4.48 2.52 -8.43
CA ALA A 70 3.42 1.73 -7.81
C ALA A 70 3.95 0.88 -6.64
N MET A 71 5.10 0.23 -6.84
CA MET A 71 5.73 -0.54 -5.77
C MET A 71 6.12 0.35 -4.58
N ARG A 72 6.83 1.47 -4.78
CA ARG A 72 7.23 2.36 -3.67
C ARG A 72 6.03 2.82 -2.86
N LYS A 73 4.93 3.12 -3.54
CA LYS A 73 3.68 3.53 -2.90
C LYS A 73 3.03 2.40 -2.11
N ALA A 74 2.99 1.19 -2.66
CA ALA A 74 2.51 0.02 -1.93
C ALA A 74 3.36 -0.26 -0.67
N LEU A 75 4.68 -0.13 -0.77
CA LEU A 75 5.59 -0.27 0.38
C LEU A 75 5.37 0.80 1.43
N HIS A 76 5.20 2.04 1.01
CA HIS A 76 4.89 3.13 1.90
C HIS A 76 3.55 2.91 2.60
N LEU A 77 2.51 2.47 1.89
CA LEU A 77 1.22 2.16 2.52
C LEU A 77 1.33 1.04 3.54
N ILE A 78 2.12 -0.01 3.29
CA ILE A 78 2.37 -1.05 4.32
C ILE A 78 3.01 -0.43 5.57
N GLN A 79 3.97 0.49 5.42
CA GLN A 79 4.56 1.19 6.57
C GLN A 79 3.55 2.07 7.29
N VAL A 80 2.67 2.76 6.56
CA VAL A 80 1.60 3.58 7.14
C VAL A 80 0.59 2.72 7.88
N MET A 81 0.23 1.54 7.35
CA MET A 81 -0.65 0.58 8.02
C MET A 81 -0.06 0.12 9.36
N VAL A 82 1.19 -0.34 9.36
CA VAL A 82 1.86 -0.81 10.59
C VAL A 82 2.01 0.32 11.63
N LYS A 83 2.11 1.58 11.20
CA LYS A 83 2.19 2.73 12.12
C LYS A 83 0.82 3.25 12.59
N SER A 84 -0.27 2.85 11.94
CA SER A 84 -1.62 3.34 12.26
C SER A 84 -2.30 2.61 13.42
N GLY A 85 -1.78 1.46 13.84
CA GLY A 85 -2.35 0.67 14.92
C GLY A 85 -1.35 -0.34 15.49
N GLU A 86 -1.49 -0.67 16.77
CA GLU A 86 -0.51 -1.47 17.51
C GLU A 86 -0.52 -2.93 17.06
N GLN A 87 -1.70 -3.47 16.72
CA GLN A 87 -1.88 -4.89 16.42
C GLN A 87 -1.73 -5.21 14.93
N ILE A 88 -1.75 -4.20 14.04
CA ILE A 88 -1.65 -4.42 12.59
C ILE A 88 -0.35 -5.12 12.20
N GLY A 89 0.77 -4.78 12.85
CA GLY A 89 2.07 -5.40 12.59
C GLY A 89 2.07 -6.90 12.87
N GLU A 90 1.49 -7.32 13.99
CA GLU A 90 1.35 -8.73 14.36
C GLU A 90 0.36 -9.46 13.44
N ALA A 91 -0.76 -8.81 13.11
CA ALA A 91 -1.77 -9.35 12.22
C ALA A 91 -1.27 -9.54 10.77
N LEU A 92 -0.21 -8.84 10.36
CA LEU A 92 0.42 -8.99 9.05
C LEU A 92 1.35 -10.21 8.93
N VAL A 93 1.81 -10.78 10.06
CA VAL A 93 2.76 -11.90 10.10
C VAL A 93 2.36 -13.09 9.21
N PRO A 94 1.09 -13.56 9.20
CA PRO A 94 0.67 -14.67 8.35
C PRO A 94 0.81 -14.40 6.85
N TYR A 95 0.82 -13.12 6.45
CA TYR A 95 0.83 -12.69 5.06
C TYR A 95 2.22 -12.37 4.51
N TYR A 96 3.25 -12.33 5.36
CA TYR A 96 4.62 -12.02 4.94
C TYR A 96 5.15 -12.94 3.84
N ARG A 97 4.83 -14.23 3.85
CA ARG A 97 5.25 -15.13 2.75
C ARG A 97 4.70 -14.72 1.38
N GLN A 98 3.58 -14.00 1.34
CA GLN A 98 2.98 -13.53 0.09
C GLN A 98 3.52 -12.17 -0.36
N LEU A 99 3.87 -11.31 0.58
CA LEU A 99 4.33 -9.93 0.32
C LEU A 99 5.85 -9.86 0.17
N LEU A 100 6.61 -10.63 0.96
CA LEU A 100 8.06 -10.53 1.05
C LEU A 100 8.85 -10.95 -0.20
N PRO A 101 8.45 -11.98 -0.97
CA PRO A 101 9.23 -12.43 -2.13
C PRO A 101 9.50 -11.32 -3.15
N VAL A 102 8.63 -10.31 -3.21
CA VAL A 102 8.78 -9.18 -4.12
C VAL A 102 10.01 -8.34 -3.77
N PHE A 103 10.35 -8.18 -2.48
CA PHE A 103 11.55 -7.44 -2.06
C PHE A 103 12.86 -8.06 -2.55
N ASN A 104 12.90 -9.39 -2.75
CA ASN A 104 14.09 -10.07 -3.22
C ASN A 104 14.49 -9.64 -4.64
N ILE A 105 13.51 -9.27 -5.47
CA ILE A 105 13.75 -8.74 -6.82
C ILE A 105 14.53 -7.41 -6.76
N PHE A 106 14.28 -6.59 -5.74
CA PHE A 106 14.88 -5.26 -5.60
C PHE A 106 16.23 -5.27 -4.89
N LYS A 107 16.52 -6.28 -4.06
CA LYS A 107 17.84 -6.44 -3.45
C LYS A 107 18.95 -6.56 -4.51
N GLY A 108 18.65 -7.13 -5.69
CA GLY A 108 19.57 -7.21 -6.83
C GLY A 108 19.69 -5.93 -7.68
N GLN A 109 18.72 -5.00 -7.62
CA GLN A 109 18.75 -3.77 -8.42
C GLN A 109 19.62 -2.65 -7.82
N ARG A 110 20.11 -2.77 -6.57
CA ARG A 110 21.08 -1.82 -5.99
C ARG A 110 22.37 -1.69 -6.81
N ASN A 111 22.68 -2.65 -7.68
CA ASN A 111 23.87 -2.62 -8.52
C ASN A 111 23.67 -1.86 -9.85
N MET A 112 22.48 -1.31 -10.13
CA MET A 112 22.19 -0.56 -11.36
C MET A 112 21.81 0.91 -11.10
N GLY A 113 22.29 1.51 -10.00
CA GLY A 113 21.86 2.84 -9.55
C GLY A 113 22.97 3.85 -9.28
N THR A 114 24.25 3.57 -9.57
CA THR A 114 25.32 4.56 -9.57
C THR A 114 25.56 5.09 -10.98
N SER A 115 24.64 5.88 -11.50
CA SER A 115 24.85 6.76 -12.64
C SER A 115 23.75 7.82 -12.61
N LEU A 116 24.17 9.05 -12.29
CA LEU A 116 23.40 10.31 -12.30
C LEU A 116 22.42 10.54 -11.14
N ASP A 117 22.96 11.01 -10.02
CA ASP A 117 22.38 12.13 -9.28
C ASP A 117 23.51 13.13 -8.99
N LEU A 118 23.75 14.04 -9.95
CA LEU A 118 24.41 15.32 -9.73
C LEU A 118 23.40 16.40 -10.15
N SER A 119 22.66 16.91 -9.17
CA SER A 119 21.89 18.15 -9.24
C SER A 119 22.11 18.91 -7.94
#